data_AF-A0A8T9QFJ2-F1
#
_entry.id   AF-A0A8T9QFJ2-F1
#
_cell.length_a   1.000
_cell.length_b   1.000
_cell.length_c   1.000
_cell.angle_alpha   90.00
_cell.angle_beta   90.00
_cell.angle_gamma   90.00
#
_symmetry.space_group_name_H-M   'P 1'
#
loop_
_entity.id
_entity.type
_entity.pdbx_description
1 polymer ?
#
loop_
_entity_poly.entity_id
_entity_poly.type
_entity_poly.pdbx_seq_one_letter_code
_entity_poly.pdbx_strand_id
1 'polypeptide(L)'
;MLVPELTLVATGRRLAFASHAYERAHIFRRVGRSAGPWHRVAVNARSPFLDEDVLAPGTVVEYYIHVQDEAGDGAPQERSHLLSITT
;
A
#
# COMPACT_ATOMS: atom_id res chain seq x y z
N MET A 1 -7.59 16.43 -1.57
CA MET A 1 -6.85 15.31 -2.20
C MET A 1 -6.00 14.69 -1.11
N LEU A 2 -6.19 13.40 -0.80
CA LEU A 2 -5.32 12.70 0.16
C LEU A 2 -3.99 12.35 -0.53
N VAL A 3 -2.88 12.66 0.15
CA VAL A 3 -1.55 12.18 -0.23
C VAL A 3 -1.35 10.83 0.46
N PRO A 4 -1.00 9.74 -0.25
CA PRO A 4 -0.76 8.45 0.37
C PRO A 4 0.45 8.52 1.33
N GLU A 5 0.34 7.85 2.47
CA GLU A 5 1.36 7.85 3.52
C GLU A 5 1.83 6.43 3.82
N LEU A 6 3.13 6.30 4.07
CA LEU A 6 3.78 5.08 4.54
C LEU A 6 4.58 5.41 5.80
N THR A 7 4.29 4.71 6.89
CA THR A 7 4.92 4.97 8.19
C THR A 7 5.32 3.65 8.85
N LEU A 8 6.51 3.62 9.45
CA LEU A 8 6.89 2.54 10.37
C LEU A 8 6.22 2.73 11.72
N VAL A 9 5.59 1.68 12.21
CA VAL A 9 5.01 1.58 13.55
C VAL A 9 5.62 0.39 14.26
N ALA A 10 5.42 0.27 15.57
CA ALA A 10 6.02 -0.81 16.37
C ALA A 10 5.70 -2.22 15.84
N THR A 11 4.55 -2.40 15.21
CA THR A 11 4.06 -3.69 14.70
C THR A 11 4.31 -3.90 13.20
N GLY A 12 4.89 -2.93 12.49
CA GLY A 12 5.17 -3.09 11.05
C GLY A 12 5.07 -1.81 10.25
N ARG A 13 4.56 -1.93 9.01
CA ARG A 13 4.48 -0.82 8.05
C ARG A 13 3.02 -0.47 7.79
N ARG A 14 2.61 0.73 8.19
CA ARG A 14 1.23 1.24 8.02
C ARG A 14 1.13 2.05 6.72
N LEU A 15 0.17 1.70 5.88
CA LEU A 15 -0.14 2.34 4.60
C LEU A 15 -1.51 3.02 4.66
N ALA A 16 -1.55 4.34 4.46
CA ALA A 16 -2.78 5.11 4.30
C ALA A 16 -2.88 5.60 2.85
N PHE A 17 -3.98 5.32 2.16
CA PHE A 17 -4.10 5.55 0.71
C PHE A 17 -5.51 5.95 0.23
N ALA A 18 -6.54 5.73 1.04
CA ALA A 18 -7.91 6.02 0.64
C ALA A 18 -8.31 7.46 0.93
N SER A 19 -8.97 8.12 -0.02
CA SER A 19 -9.64 9.42 0.22
C SER A 19 -11.05 9.22 0.79
N HIS A 20 -11.67 8.07 0.53
CA HIS A 20 -13.02 7.75 0.96
C HIS A 20 -13.11 6.34 1.59
N ALA A 21 -14.10 6.13 2.46
CA ALA A 21 -14.23 4.86 3.21
C ALA A 21 -14.60 3.64 2.34
N TYR A 22 -15.19 3.86 1.16
CA TYR A 22 -15.55 2.80 0.21
C TYR A 22 -14.36 2.34 -0.62
N GLU A 23 -13.34 3.18 -0.82
CA GLU A 23 -12.18 2.84 -1.63
C GLU A 23 -11.47 1.60 -1.07
N ARG A 24 -11.03 0.74 -2.00
CA ARG A 24 -10.28 -0.47 -1.71
C ARG A 24 -9.00 -0.48 -2.52
N ALA A 25 -8.00 -1.23 -2.07
CA ALA A 25 -6.78 -1.38 -2.83
C ALA A 25 -6.27 -2.81 -2.93
N HIS A 26 -5.66 -3.13 -4.06
CA HIS A 26 -4.69 -4.22 -4.15
C HIS A 26 -3.31 -3.68 -3.79
N ILE A 27 -2.62 -4.37 -2.86
CA ILE A 27 -1.32 -3.94 -2.35
C ILE A 27 -0.28 -4.98 -2.74
N PHE A 28 0.78 -4.51 -3.36
CA PHE A 28 1.92 -5.31 -3.77
C PHE A 28 3.16 -4.79 -3.07
N ARG A 29 4.04 -5.68 -2.67
CA ARG A 29 5.29 -5.39 -1.98
C ARG A 29 6.46 -6.01 -2.71
N ARG A 30 7.58 -5.28 -2.82
CA ARG A 30 8.89 -5.86 -3.15
C ARG A 30 9.90 -5.50 -2.08
N VAL A 31 10.88 -6.38 -1.89
CA VAL A 31 11.96 -6.26 -0.91
C VAL A 31 13.29 -6.26 -1.65
N GLY A 32 14.24 -5.41 -1.26
CA GLY A 32 15.56 -5.36 -1.89
C GLY A 32 15.61 -4.53 -3.18
N ARG A 33 14.74 -3.51 -3.28
CA ARG A 33 14.62 -2.61 -4.45
C ARG A 33 14.22 -3.33 -5.74
N SER A 34 14.76 -2.89 -6.89
CA SER A 34 14.48 -3.40 -8.23
C SER A 34 14.91 -4.86 -8.47
N ALA A 35 15.70 -5.45 -7.56
CA ALA A 35 16.12 -6.84 -7.67
C ALA A 35 15.06 -7.84 -7.16
N GLY A 36 14.12 -7.39 -6.30
CA GLY A 36 13.10 -8.26 -5.73
C GLY A 36 11.84 -8.35 -6.59
N PRO A 37 11.19 -9.54 -6.67
CA PRO A 37 9.89 -9.66 -7.31
C PRO A 37 8.80 -8.93 -6.53
N TRP A 38 7.75 -8.49 -7.23
CA TRP A 38 6.54 -7.99 -6.61
C TRP A 38 5.68 -9.15 -6.10
N HIS A 39 5.30 -9.10 -4.84
CA HIS A 39 4.35 -10.02 -4.22
C HIS A 39 3.07 -9.27 -3.90
N ARG A 40 1.91 -9.82 -4.27
CA ARG A 40 0.63 -9.29 -3.83
C ARG A 40 0.40 -9.67 -2.37
N VAL A 41 0.44 -8.69 -1.47
CA VAL A 41 0.32 -8.88 -0.02
C VAL A 41 -1.09 -8.63 0.48
N ALA A 42 -1.91 -7.89 -0.26
CA ALA A 42 -3.34 -7.72 0.07
C ALA A 42 -4.21 -7.53 -1.17
N VAL A 43 -5.47 -7.96 -1.05
CA VAL A 43 -6.53 -7.81 -2.06
C VAL A 43 -7.70 -7.11 -1.40
N ASN A 44 -8.27 -6.09 -2.05
CA ASN A 44 -9.40 -5.30 -1.52
C ASN A 44 -9.17 -4.79 -0.09
N ALA A 45 -7.95 -4.33 0.20
CA ALA A 45 -7.57 -3.80 1.49
C ALA A 45 -8.27 -2.46 1.76
N ARG A 46 -8.66 -2.24 3.02
CA ARG A 46 -9.09 -0.93 3.51
C ARG A 46 -7.88 -0.09 3.93
N SER A 47 -8.03 1.22 3.89
CA SER A 47 -7.07 2.16 4.45
C SER A 47 -7.45 2.49 5.90
N PRO A 48 -6.50 2.52 6.85
CA PRO A 48 -5.11 2.10 6.67
C PRO A 48 -4.97 0.58 6.61
N PHE A 49 -3.99 0.10 5.84
CA PHE A 49 -3.53 -1.30 5.85
C PHE A 49 -2.24 -1.40 6.66
N LEU A 50 -2.09 -2.47 7.46
CA LEU A 50 -0.89 -2.76 8.22
C LEU A 50 -0.23 -4.02 7.66
N ASP A 51 1.01 -3.89 7.19
CA ASP A 51 1.85 -5.02 6.81
C ASP A 51 2.73 -5.40 8.01
N GLU A 52 2.46 -6.57 8.59
CA GLU A 52 3.08 -7.06 9.83
C GLU A 52 4.24 -8.04 9.56
N ASP A 53 4.60 -8.29 8.30
CA ASP A 53 5.70 -9.20 8.01
C ASP A 53 7.02 -8.73 8.65
N VAL A 54 7.74 -9.69 9.24
CA VAL A 54 9.04 -9.45 9.86
C VAL A 54 10.11 -9.41 8.77
N LEU A 55 10.77 -8.27 8.63
CA LEU A 55 11.85 -8.05 7.68
C LEU A 55 13.13 -7.66 8.44
N ALA A 56 14.29 -8.00 7.88
CA ALA A 56 15.55 -7.67 8.50
C ALA A 56 15.73 -6.14 8.61
N PRO A 57 16.27 -5.60 9.71
CA PRO A 57 16.56 -4.18 9.83
C PRO A 57 17.44 -3.66 8.68
N GLY A 58 17.20 -2.44 8.22
CA GLY A 58 17.85 -1.84 7.06
C GLY A 58 17.30 -2.30 5.71
N THR A 59 16.30 -3.19 5.69
CA THR A 59 15.68 -3.65 4.44
C THR A 59 14.88 -2.54 3.78
N VAL A 60 15.20 -2.24 2.52
CA VAL A 60 14.38 -1.35 1.69
C VAL A 60 13.18 -2.12 1.17
N VAL A 61 11.99 -1.60 1.47
CA VAL A 61 10.69 -2.15 1.09
C VAL A 61 9.96 -1.13 0.24
N GLU A 62 9.39 -1.59 -0.86
CA GLU A 62 8.56 -0.76 -1.74
C GLU A 62 7.18 -1.35 -1.87
N TYR A 63 6.19 -0.47 -1.96
CA TYR A 63 4.79 -0.81 -2.10
C TYR A 63 4.21 -0.17 -3.34
N TYR A 64 3.58 -1.00 -4.18
CA TYR A 64 2.69 -0.55 -5.23
C TYR A 64 1.25 -0.74 -4.76
N ILE A 65 0.50 0.34 -4.68
CA ILE A 65 -0.87 0.38 -4.19
C ILE A 65 -1.76 0.75 -5.37
N HIS A 66 -2.67 -0.14 -5.75
CA HIS A 66 -3.65 0.10 -6.79
C HIS A 66 -5.03 0.26 -6.13
N VAL A 67 -5.48 1.51 -6.03
CA VAL A 67 -6.76 1.90 -5.42
C VAL A 67 -7.85 1.86 -6.48
N GLN A 68 -8.92 1.14 -6.17
CA GLN A 68 -10.13 1.04 -6.97
C GLN A 68 -11.26 1.77 -6.25
N ASP A 69 -11.91 2.66 -7.00
CA ASP A 69 -13.18 3.25 -6.64
C ASP A 69 -14.30 2.38 -7.23
N GLU A 70 -14.98 1.61 -6.39
CA GLU A 70 -16.28 1.05 -6.76
C GLU A 70 -17.31 2.16 -6.66
N ALA A 71 -17.39 2.95 -7.74
CA ALA A 71 -18.15 4.18 -7.74
C ALA A 71 -19.63 3.95 -7.42
N GLY A 72 -20.12 4.67 -6.41
CA GLY A 72 -21.51 5.11 -6.40
C GLY A 72 -21.72 6.14 -7.51
N ASP A 73 -22.67 5.88 -8.41
CA ASP A 73 -23.21 6.72 -9.49
C ASP A 73 -22.23 7.50 -10.43
N GLY A 74 -20.91 7.32 -10.29
CA GLY A 74 -19.88 7.99 -11.09
C GLY A 74 -19.03 7.05 -11.95
N ALA A 75 -18.14 7.62 -12.77
CA ALA A 75 -17.14 6.83 -13.51
C ALA A 75 -16.08 6.26 -12.55
N PRO A 76 -15.69 4.98 -12.68
CA PRO A 76 -14.67 4.38 -11.83
C PRO A 76 -13.35 5.16 -11.93
N GLN A 77 -12.82 5.58 -10.79
CA GLN A 77 -11.50 6.20 -10.67
C GLN A 77 -10.51 5.19 -10.12
N GLU A 78 -9.55 4.81 -10.97
CA GLU A 78 -8.41 4.02 -10.54
C GLU A 78 -7.21 4.92 -10.26
N ARG A 79 -6.57 4.74 -9.11
CA ARG A 79 -5.40 5.52 -8.69
C ARG A 79 -4.28 4.58 -8.27
N SER A 80 -3.05 4.91 -8.59
CA SER A 80 -1.89 4.09 -8.20
C SER A 80 -0.82 4.89 -7.50
N HIS A 81 -0.18 4.28 -6.51
CA HIS A 81 0.86 4.90 -5.69
C HIS A 81 2.06 3.97 -5.52
N LEU A 82 3.26 4.55 -5.56
CA LEU A 82 4.51 3.86 -5.25
C LEU A 82 5.11 4.51 -4.01
N LEU A 83 5.27 3.75 -2.94
CA LEU A 83 5.83 4.21 -1.67
C LEU A 83 7.03 3.35 -1.30
N SER A 84 8.01 3.94 -0.60
CA SER A 84 9.20 3.22 -0.14
C SER A 84 9.56 3.59 1.29
N ILE A 85 10.09 2.62 2.02
CA ILE A 85 10.60 2.82 3.38
C ILE A 85 11.76 1.86 3.65
N THR A 86 12.64 2.24 4.56
CA THR A 86 13.69 1.35 5.09
C THR A 86 13.25 0.90 6.48
N THR A 87 13.10 -0.41 6.68
CA THR A 87 12.69 -1.02 7.96
C THR A 87 13.75 -0.90 9.04
#